data_AF-A0AAI8T7L3-F1
#
_entry.id   AF-A0AAI8T7L3-F1
#
_cell.length_a   1.000
_cell.length_b   1.000
_cell.length_c   1.000
_cell.angle_alpha   90.00
_cell.angle_beta   90.00
_cell.angle_gamma   90.00
#
_symmetry.space_group_name_H-M   'P 1'
#
loop_
_entity.id
_entity.type
_entity.pdbx_description
1 polymer ?
#
loop_
_entity_poly.entity_id
_entity_poly.type
_entity_poly.pdbx_seq_one_letter_code
_entity_poly.pdbx_strand_id
1 'polypeptide(L)' 'MQEAKSLGAENAMVDGEIIVPNDAGLSDFGELRKAIMRRQHDLYFVAFDLLLLNGHDLRDMALEERREILAGMI' A
#
# COMPACT_ATOMS: atom_id res chain seq x y z
N MET A 1 2.86 -10.17 9.22
CA MET A 1 1.78 -10.19 10.27
C MET A 1 2.03 -9.14 11.34
N GLN A 2 3.24 -8.59 11.47
CA GLN A 2 3.59 -7.60 12.49
C GLN A 2 3.09 -6.20 12.08
N GLU A 3 2.99 -5.95 10.77
CA GLU A 3 2.53 -4.72 10.12
C GLU A 3 1.00 -4.57 10.11
N ALA A 4 0.26 -5.70 10.03
CA ALA A 4 -1.21 -5.67 10.13
C ALA A 4 -1.66 -5.21 11.54
N LYS A 5 -0.91 -5.60 12.58
CA LYS A 5 -1.18 -5.17 13.95
C LYS A 5 -0.96 -3.67 14.16
N SER A 6 -0.01 -3.05 13.46
CA SER A 6 0.14 -1.58 13.50
C SER A 6 -1.04 -0.84 12.88
N LEU A 7 -1.81 -1.53 12.02
CA LEU A 7 -3.06 -1.03 11.42
C LEU A 7 -4.32 -1.50 12.17
N GLY A 8 -4.17 -2.13 13.35
CA GLY A 8 -5.30 -2.64 14.12
C GLY A 8 -6.04 -3.84 13.51
N ALA A 9 -5.47 -4.49 12.48
CA ALA A 9 -6.08 -5.61 11.78
C ALA A 9 -5.43 -6.96 12.17
N GLU A 10 -6.24 -8.02 12.23
CA GLU A 10 -5.76 -9.40 12.34
C GLU A 10 -5.17 -9.88 11.02
N ASN A 11 -5.83 -9.55 9.91
CA ASN A 11 -5.35 -9.77 8.56
C ASN A 11 -5.95 -8.71 7.60
N ALA A 12 -5.22 -8.36 6.55
CA ALA A 12 -5.70 -7.46 5.51
C ALA A 12 -5.02 -7.78 4.17
N MET A 13 -5.73 -7.56 3.06
CA MET A 13 -5.18 -7.59 1.71
C MET A 13 -5.38 -6.22 1.06
N VAL A 14 -4.28 -5.52 0.82
CA VAL A 14 -4.26 -4.14 0.33
C VAL A 14 -3.67 -4.13 -1.07
N ASP A 15 -4.29 -3.38 -1.97
CA ASP A 15 -3.75 -3.08 -3.30
C ASP A 15 -3.08 -1.70 -3.29
N GLY A 16 -1.97 -1.59 -4.01
CA GLY A 16 -1.11 -0.42 -3.94
C GLY A 16 0.07 -0.49 -4.92
N GLU A 17 0.77 0.64 -5.02
CA GLU A 17 1.94 0.78 -5.89
C GLU A 17 3.18 1.11 -5.08
N ILE A 18 4.31 0.49 -5.42
CA ILE A 18 5.61 0.86 -4.87
C ILE A 18 6.18 2.00 -5.71
N ILE A 19 6.47 3.12 -5.07
CA ILE A 19 7.08 4.29 -5.69
C ILE A 19 8.48 4.54 -5.10
N VAL A 20 9.34 5.14 -5.92
CA VAL A 20 10.60 5.75 -5.47
C VAL A 20 10.50 7.23 -5.81
N PRO A 21 10.15 8.10 -4.84
CA PRO A 21 10.13 9.52 -5.08
C PRO A 21 11.57 9.98 -5.33
N ASN A 22 11.82 10.67 -6.45
CA ASN A 22 13.05 11.44 -6.61
C ASN A 22 12.93 12.78 -5.86
N ASP A 23 14.02 13.56 -5.78
CA ASP A 23 14.04 14.88 -5.13
C ASP A 23 13.03 15.89 -5.72
N ALA A 24 12.41 15.59 -6.86
CA ALA A 24 11.36 16.36 -7.51
C ALA A 24 9.95 15.73 -7.39
N GLY A 25 9.78 14.65 -6.63
CA GLY A 25 8.50 13.95 -6.43
C GLY A 25 8.00 13.15 -7.64
N LEU A 26 8.82 12.94 -8.67
CA LEU A 26 8.47 12.22 -9.89
C LEU A 26 8.98 10.78 -9.85
N SER A 27 8.17 9.83 -10.32
CA SER A 27 8.56 8.42 -10.43
C SER A 27 9.48 8.22 -11.65
N ASP A 28 10.74 7.87 -11.41
CA ASP A 28 11.68 7.46 -12.47
C ASP A 28 11.79 5.93 -12.48
N PHE A 29 11.20 5.31 -13.50
CA PHE A 29 11.22 3.85 -13.72
C PHE A 29 12.64 3.26 -13.84
N GLY A 30 13.61 4.05 -14.31
CA GLY A 30 15.02 3.63 -14.42
C GLY A 30 15.73 3.56 -13.07
N GLU A 31 15.44 4.53 -12.19
CA GLU A 31 15.96 4.54 -10.81
C GLU A 31 15.24 3.52 -9.92
N LEU A 32 13.95 3.27 -10.13
CA LEU A 32 13.18 2.22 -9.44
C LEU A 32 13.89 0.86 -9.50
N ARG A 33 14.36 0.48 -10.69
CA ARG A 33 15.03 -0.81 -10.91
C ARG A 33 16.39 -0.90 -10.21
N LYS A 34 17.09 0.23 -10.05
CA LYS A 34 18.36 0.30 -9.30
C LYS A 34 18.13 0.30 -7.79
N ALA A 35 17.11 1.01 -7.31
CA ALA A 35 16.74 1.08 -5.90
C ALA A 35 16.33 -0.31 -5.36
N ILE A 36 15.50 -1.05 -6.09
CA ILE A 36 15.10 -2.43 -5.73
C ILE A 36 16.32 -3.35 -5.54
N MET A 37 17.39 -3.15 -6.32
CA MET A 37 18.59 -4.00 -6.26
C MET A 37 19.69 -3.51 -5.30
N ARG A 38 19.75 -2.22 -4.95
CA ARG A 38 20.89 -1.62 -4.23
C ARG A 38 20.55 -0.70 -3.05
N ARG A 39 19.33 -0.14 -3.00
CA ARG A 39 18.91 0.83 -1.97
C ARG A 39 17.45 0.59 -1.60
N GLN A 40 17.21 -0.36 -0.69
CA GLN A 40 15.87 -0.67 -0.20
C GLN A 40 15.24 0.43 0.66
N HIS A 41 16.02 1.43 1.12
CA HIS A 41 15.58 2.37 2.14
C HIS A 41 14.71 3.54 1.62
N ASP A 42 14.57 3.68 0.30
CA ASP A 42 13.81 4.77 -0.34
C ASP A 42 12.57 4.27 -1.12
N LEU A 43 12.10 3.05 -0.81
CA LEU A 43 10.90 2.47 -1.40
C LEU A 43 9.69 2.80 -0.53
N TYR A 44 8.68 3.44 -1.12
CA TYR A 44 7.43 3.74 -0.44
C TYR A 44 6.29 2.93 -1.07
N PHE A 45 5.46 2.30 -0.24
CA PHE A 45 4.24 1.65 -0.69
C PHE A 45 3.05 2.59 -0.52
N VAL A 46 2.38 2.91 -1.62
CA VAL A 46 1.18 3.75 -1.65
C VAL A 46 -0.04 2.85 -1.83
N ALA A 47 -0.80 2.66 -0.77
CA ALA A 47 -2.03 1.89 -0.78
C ALA A 47 -3.20 2.71 -1.38
N PHE A 48 -4.02 2.09 -2.24
CA PHE A 48 -5.19 2.76 -2.85
C PHE A 48 -6.48 1.93 -2.88
N ASP A 49 -6.44 0.66 -2.50
CA ASP A 49 -7.63 -0.20 -2.35
C ASP A 49 -7.44 -1.23 -1.24
N LEU A 50 -8.55 -1.68 -0.64
CA LEU A 50 -8.59 -2.69 0.41
C LEU A 50 -9.54 -3.80 -0.02
N LEU A 51 -9.02 -5.00 -0.22
CA LEU A 51 -9.76 -6.14 -0.78
C LEU A 51 -10.25 -7.10 0.30
N LEU A 52 -9.54 -7.23 1.41
CA LEU A 52 -9.89 -8.10 2.52
C LEU A 52 -9.49 -7.47 3.84
N LEU A 53 -10.33 -7.63 4.86
CA LEU A 53 -10.06 -7.18 6.23
C LEU A 53 -10.65 -8.15 7.24
N ASN A 54 -9.82 -8.68 8.15
CA ASN A 54 -10.22 -9.59 9.24
C ASN A 54 -11.10 -10.77 8.77
N GLY A 55 -10.74 -11.35 7.63
CA GLY A 55 -11.47 -12.46 7.00
C GLY A 55 -12.71 -12.07 6.20
N HIS A 56 -13.06 -10.78 6.13
CA HIS A 56 -14.13 -10.26 5.28
C HIS A 56 -13.59 -9.86 3.91
N ASP A 57 -14.16 -10.45 2.86
CA ASP A 57 -13.95 -10.02 1.49
C ASP A 57 -14.76 -8.75 1.22
N LEU A 58 -14.08 -7.66 0.85
CA LEU A 58 -14.69 -6.35 0.62
C LEU A 58 -14.99 -6.09 -0.86
N ARG A 59 -14.63 -7.01 -1.78
CA ARG A 59 -14.70 -6.77 -3.23
C ARG A 59 -16.10 -6.49 -3.77
N ASP A 60 -17.14 -6.91 -3.04
CA ASP A 60 -18.54 -6.63 -3.38
C ASP A 60 -19.01 -5.23 -2.95
N MET A 61 -18.23 -4.51 -2.13
CA MET A 61 -18.51 -3.13 -1.72
C MET A 61 -18.08 -2.13 -2.81
N ALA A 62 -18.64 -0.92 -2.79
CA ALA A 62 -18.21 0.12 -3.71
C ALA A 62 -16.75 0.54 -3.42
N LEU A 63 -15.98 0.87 -4.47
CA LEU A 63 -14.57 1.27 -4.34
C LEU A 63 -14.38 2.45 -3.37
N GLU A 64 -15.32 3.39 -3.37
CA GLU A 64 -15.28 4.57 -2.49
C GLU A 64 -15.37 4.15 -1.02
N GLU A 65 -16.28 3.23 -0.67
CA GLU A 65 -16.41 2.69 0.69
C GLU A 65 -15.13 1.93 1.12
N ARG A 66 -14.53 1.15 0.21
CA ARG A 66 -13.27 0.44 0.51
C ARG A 66 -12.11 1.41 0.77
N ARG A 67 -12.06 2.52 0.04
CA ARG A 67 -11.07 3.58 0.23
C ARG A 67 -11.27 4.34 1.54
N GLU A 68 -12.52 4.60 1.94
CA GLU A 68 -12.81 5.19 3.25
C GLU A 68 -12.36 4.29 4.40
N ILE A 69 -12.63 2.99 4.31
CA ILE A 69 -12.16 2.00 5.30
C ILE A 69 -10.62 2.01 5.34
N LEU A 70 -9.97 1.93 4.17
CA LEU A 70 -8.51 1.97 4.08
C LEU A 70 -7.94 3.25 4.71
N ALA A 71 -8.50 4.42 4.41
CA ALA A 71 -8.05 5.70 4.96
C ALA A 71 -8.25 5.82 6.48
N GLY A 72 -9.19 5.09 7.07
CA GLY A 72 -9.36 5.00 8.52
C GLY A 72 -8.35 4.10 9.23
N MET A 73 -7.57 3.30 8.49
CA MET A 73 -6.59 2.35 9.04
C MET A 73 -5.15 2.88 9.08
N ILE A 74 -4.81 3.84 8.20
CA ILE A 74 -3.48 4.45 8.02
C ILE A 74 -3.44 5.87 8.56
#